data_AF-A0A9Q1HUE9-F1
#
_entry.id   AF-A0A9Q1HUE9-F1
#
_cell.length_a   1.000
_cell.length_b   1.000
_cell.length_c   1.000
_cell.angle_alpha   90.00
_cell.angle_beta   90.00
_cell.angle_gamma   90.00
#
_symmetry.space_group_name_H-M   'P 1'
#
loop_
_entity.id
_entity.type
_entity.pdbx_description
1 polymer ?
#
loop_
_entity_poly.entity_id
_entity_poly.type
_entity_poly.pdbx_seq_one_letter_code
_entity_poly.pdbx_strand_id
1 'polypeptide(L)'
;MSDAEFNKKLCSTLRGIVKGNIKMGIERMSDLAHELRIHVDEDDYYCKRGKAKADEITGGISDISSFKEKELPLQGTAWKQLANLEKEQCRIKNAWEKNIEVYKNELADQRQKLREQQRAHSISNSMSRFISAMCNSTEECKYFLKWMRINLDNLSRTHLPPLWAKYKEQCRNSSENKELIAKLDREISSCSLGTEHFLREMGQLFGLLTPRSPHPRD
;
A
#
# COMPACT_ATOMS: atom_id res chain seq x y z
N MET A 1 1.82 -46.54 -33.94
CA MET A 1 0.94 -45.59 -33.24
C MET A 1 0.89 -44.34 -34.09
N SER A 2 -0.30 -43.94 -34.55
CA SER A 2 -0.45 -42.72 -35.35
C SER A 2 -0.41 -41.48 -34.47
N ASP A 3 -0.10 -40.32 -35.05
CA ASP A 3 -0.12 -39.03 -34.35
C ASP A 3 -1.47 -38.74 -33.70
N ALA A 4 -2.57 -39.17 -34.34
CA ALA A 4 -3.92 -39.02 -33.80
C ALA A 4 -4.15 -39.87 -32.53
N GLU A 5 -3.62 -41.10 -32.49
CA GLU A 5 -3.71 -41.97 -31.32
C GLU A 5 -2.87 -41.45 -30.16
N PHE A 6 -1.66 -40.95 -30.44
CA PHE A 6 -0.81 -40.32 -29.44
C PHE A 6 -1.49 -39.11 -28.82
N ASN A 7 -2.01 -38.19 -29.64
CA ASN A 7 -2.69 -36.98 -29.16
C ASN A 7 -3.92 -37.30 -28.32
N LYS A 8 -4.72 -38.31 -28.75
CA LYS A 8 -5.91 -38.74 -28.00
C LYS A 8 -5.53 -39.30 -26.63
N LYS A 9 -4.47 -40.09 -26.56
CA LYS A 9 -3.98 -40.69 -25.31
C LYS A 9 -3.34 -39.65 -24.37
N LEU A 10 -2.56 -38.72 -24.91
CA LEU A 10 -2.01 -37.60 -24.15
C LEU A 10 -3.13 -36.75 -23.53
N CYS A 11 -4.12 -36.38 -24.34
CA CYS A 11 -5.27 -35.60 -23.89
C CYS A 11 -6.11 -36.32 -22.81
N SER A 12 -6.33 -37.63 -22.94
CA SER A 12 -7.09 -38.39 -21.93
C SER A 12 -6.32 -38.51 -20.62
N THR A 13 -5.01 -38.75 -20.67
CA THR A 13 -4.13 -38.78 -19.49
C THR A 13 -4.08 -37.43 -18.79
N LEU A 14 -3.86 -36.33 -19.53
CA LEU A 14 -3.86 -34.98 -18.94
C LEU A 14 -5.20 -34.64 -18.28
N ARG A 15 -6.33 -34.99 -18.92
CA ARG A 15 -7.66 -34.82 -18.29
C ARG A 15 -7.82 -35.64 -17.01
N GLY A 16 -7.25 -36.85 -16.96
CA GLY A 16 -7.26 -37.67 -15.74
C GLY A 16 -6.47 -37.01 -14.60
N ILE A 17 -5.27 -36.50 -14.90
CA ILE A 17 -4.40 -35.82 -13.95
C ILE A 17 -5.06 -34.52 -13.45
N VAL A 18 -5.60 -33.70 -14.35
CA VAL A 18 -6.25 -32.42 -14.00
C VAL A 18 -7.55 -32.61 -13.22
N LYS A 19 -8.26 -33.73 -13.40
CA LYS A 19 -9.44 -34.08 -12.59
C LYS A 19 -9.07 -34.44 -11.13
N GLY A 20 -7.82 -34.82 -10.88
CA GLY A 20 -7.27 -34.94 -9.54
C GLY A 20 -7.15 -33.55 -8.92
N ASN A 21 -8.14 -33.17 -8.10
CA ASN A 21 -8.22 -31.84 -7.51
C ASN A 21 -7.25 -31.72 -6.32
N ILE A 22 -5.94 -31.80 -6.59
CA ILE A 22 -4.91 -31.67 -5.55
C ILE A 22 -4.77 -30.18 -5.24
N LYS A 23 -5.46 -29.74 -4.18
CA LYS A 23 -5.28 -28.41 -3.61
C LYS A 23 -4.14 -28.48 -2.61
N MET A 24 -3.06 -27.74 -2.85
CA MET A 24 -1.96 -27.59 -1.90
C MET A 24 -1.52 -26.13 -1.85
N GLY A 25 -0.90 -25.74 -0.73
CA GLY A 25 -0.34 -24.40 -0.57
C GLY A 25 0.86 -24.20 -1.49
N ILE A 26 1.09 -22.96 -1.92
CA ILE A 26 2.20 -22.60 -2.81
C ILE A 26 3.56 -23.00 -2.22
N GLU A 27 3.74 -22.89 -0.90
CA GLU A 27 4.99 -23.32 -0.24
C GLU A 27 5.25 -24.82 -0.46
N ARG A 28 4.23 -25.66 -0.27
CA ARG A 28 4.31 -27.09 -0.54
C ARG A 28 4.49 -27.41 -2.03
N MET A 29 3.97 -26.56 -2.92
CA MET A 29 4.21 -26.68 -4.36
C MET A 29 5.67 -26.41 -4.71
N SER A 30 6.31 -25.44 -4.04
CA SER A 30 7.74 -25.15 -4.19
C SER A 30 8.58 -26.36 -3.78
N ASP A 31 8.31 -26.95 -2.61
CA ASP A 31 9.03 -28.14 -2.14
C ASP A 31 8.91 -29.30 -3.15
N LEU A 32 7.69 -29.55 -3.64
CA LEU A 32 7.44 -30.59 -4.64
C LEU A 32 8.13 -30.27 -5.98
N ALA A 33 8.16 -29.01 -6.40
CA ALA A 33 8.87 -28.61 -7.61
C ALA A 33 10.37 -28.93 -7.48
N HIS A 34 10.97 -28.71 -6.31
CA HIS A 34 12.36 -29.09 -6.04
C HIS A 34 12.59 -30.59 -6.12
N GLU A 35 11.71 -31.40 -5.51
CA GLU A 35 11.75 -32.87 -5.61
C GLU A 35 11.69 -33.34 -7.07
N LEU A 36 10.88 -32.66 -7.88
CA LEU A 36 10.72 -32.92 -9.31
C LEU A 36 11.80 -32.26 -10.18
N ARG A 37 12.79 -31.57 -9.59
CA ARG A 37 13.86 -30.81 -10.27
C ARG A 37 13.34 -29.73 -11.23
N ILE A 38 12.16 -29.19 -10.93
CA ILE A 38 11.59 -28.04 -11.59
C ILE A 38 12.19 -26.79 -10.96
N HIS A 39 12.64 -25.85 -11.80
CA HIS A 39 13.18 -24.59 -11.33
C HIS A 39 12.07 -23.70 -10.76
N VAL A 40 12.35 -23.06 -9.61
CA VAL A 40 11.41 -22.21 -8.88
C VAL A 40 11.93 -20.78 -8.89
N ASP A 41 11.12 -19.83 -9.38
CA ASP A 41 11.53 -18.43 -9.50
C ASP A 41 11.79 -17.77 -8.14
N GLU A 42 11.11 -18.23 -7.08
CA GLU A 42 11.34 -17.80 -5.70
C GLU A 42 12.74 -18.18 -5.17
N ASP A 43 13.46 -19.08 -5.86
CA ASP A 43 14.82 -19.43 -5.48
C ASP A 43 15.90 -18.44 -5.93
N ASP A 44 15.55 -17.53 -6.84
CA ASP A 44 16.49 -16.51 -7.33
C ASP A 44 17.08 -15.70 -6.17
N TYR A 45 18.37 -15.39 -6.27
CA TYR A 45 19.12 -14.69 -5.24
C TYR A 45 18.52 -13.32 -4.90
N TYR A 46 18.13 -12.55 -5.92
CA TYR A 46 17.51 -11.24 -5.72
C TYR A 46 16.08 -11.39 -5.23
N CYS A 47 15.35 -12.43 -5.66
CA CYS A 47 14.02 -12.74 -5.15
C CYS A 47 14.02 -13.04 -3.65
N LYS A 48 14.91 -13.91 -3.17
CA LYS A 48 15.05 -14.24 -1.74
C LYS A 48 15.36 -13.00 -0.90
N ARG A 49 16.28 -12.15 -1.36
CA ARG A 49 16.64 -10.91 -0.67
C ARG A 49 15.50 -9.91 -0.65
N GLY A 50 14.83 -9.71 -1.78
CA GLY A 50 13.66 -8.85 -1.89
C GLY A 50 12.53 -9.31 -0.97
N LYS A 51 12.28 -10.62 -0.92
CA LYS A 51 11.31 -11.24 0.00
C LYS A 51 11.66 -10.98 1.45
N ALA A 52 12.90 -11.29 1.87
CA ALA A 52 13.34 -11.09 3.25
C ALA A 52 13.15 -9.64 3.73
N LYS A 53 13.49 -8.66 2.89
CA LYS A 53 13.28 -7.23 3.21
C LYS A 53 11.80 -6.85 3.30
N ALA A 54 10.95 -7.43 2.45
CA ALA A 54 9.51 -7.22 2.55
C ALA A 54 8.97 -7.83 3.85
N ASP A 55 9.39 -9.06 4.18
CA ASP A 55 8.98 -9.78 5.39
C ASP A 55 9.44 -9.05 6.67
N GLU A 56 10.62 -8.43 6.68
CA GLU A 56 11.09 -7.59 7.80
C GLU A 56 10.18 -6.39 8.09
N ILE A 57 9.51 -5.85 7.06
CA ILE A 57 8.57 -4.74 7.20
C ILE A 57 7.17 -5.28 7.56
N THR A 58 6.69 -6.28 6.83
CA THR A 58 5.30 -6.73 6.93
C THR A 58 5.04 -7.75 8.04
N GLY A 59 6.06 -8.51 8.45
CA GLY A 59 5.93 -9.57 9.45
C GLY A 59 5.53 -9.07 10.85
N GLY A 60 5.78 -7.80 11.15
CA GLY A 60 5.39 -7.16 12.41
C GLY A 60 4.03 -6.45 12.40
N ILE A 61 3.28 -6.49 11.28
CA ILE A 61 2.04 -5.74 11.13
C ILE A 61 0.87 -6.59 11.64
N SER A 62 0.49 -6.37 12.91
CA SER A 62 -0.71 -6.99 13.50
C SER A 62 -1.95 -6.09 13.42
N ASP A 63 -1.77 -4.78 13.59
CA ASP A 63 -2.83 -3.78 13.47
C ASP A 63 -2.41 -2.70 12.48
N ILE A 64 -3.14 -2.62 11.37
CA ILE A 64 -2.82 -1.73 10.26
C ILE A 64 -3.00 -0.26 10.65
N SER A 65 -4.01 0.06 11.48
CA SER A 65 -4.28 1.45 11.88
C SER A 65 -3.14 1.98 12.74
N SER A 66 -2.76 1.25 13.80
CA SER A 66 -1.64 1.61 14.68
C SER A 66 -0.31 1.62 13.93
N PHE A 67 -0.12 0.69 12.99
CA PHE A 67 1.07 0.68 12.12
C PHE A 67 1.17 1.99 11.31
N LYS A 68 0.09 2.44 10.66
CA LYS A 68 0.13 3.70 9.88
C LYS A 68 0.44 4.91 10.75
N GLU A 69 -0.19 5.03 11.91
CA GLU A 69 0.04 6.17 12.80
C GLU A 69 1.48 6.25 13.29
N LYS A 70 2.08 5.10 13.60
CA LYS A 70 3.44 5.02 14.13
C LYS A 70 4.51 5.07 13.03
N GLU A 71 4.32 4.31 11.95
CA GLU A 71 5.35 4.04 10.95
C GLU A 71 5.21 4.90 9.69
N LEU A 72 4.03 5.50 9.44
CA LEU A 72 3.75 6.40 8.31
C LEU A 72 3.12 7.74 8.77
N PRO A 73 3.73 8.46 9.74
CA PRO A 73 3.11 9.60 10.41
C PRO A 73 2.86 10.81 9.48
N LEU A 74 3.65 10.97 8.40
CA LEU A 74 3.56 12.15 7.54
C LEU A 74 2.28 12.17 6.69
N GLN A 75 1.52 11.09 6.65
CA GLN A 75 0.22 10.98 5.97
C GLN A 75 -0.99 11.17 6.89
N GLY A 76 -0.75 11.59 8.13
CA GLY A 76 -1.79 11.82 9.15
C GLY A 76 -2.65 13.06 8.92
N THR A 77 -3.17 13.61 10.02
CA THR A 77 -4.08 14.77 10.02
C THR A 77 -3.48 16.01 9.35
N ALA A 78 -2.19 16.30 9.61
CA ALA A 78 -1.49 17.42 8.99
C ALA A 78 -1.48 17.34 7.46
N TRP A 79 -1.31 16.15 6.88
CA TRP A 79 -1.35 15.94 5.44
C TRP A 79 -2.75 16.16 4.84
N LYS A 80 -3.80 15.68 5.52
CA LYS A 80 -5.19 15.92 5.11
C LYS A 80 -5.51 17.42 5.10
N GLN A 81 -5.04 18.15 6.11
CA GLN A 81 -5.18 19.61 6.18
C GLN A 81 -4.38 20.30 5.07
N LEU A 82 -3.13 19.89 4.82
CA LEU A 82 -2.33 20.39 3.70
C LEU A 82 -3.04 20.20 2.35
N ALA A 83 -3.62 19.02 2.10
CA ALA A 83 -4.35 18.76 0.87
C ALA A 83 -5.60 19.65 0.72
N ASN A 84 -6.28 19.96 1.82
CA ASN A 84 -7.41 20.88 1.82
C ASN A 84 -6.96 22.33 1.58
N LEU A 85 -5.86 22.76 2.18
CA LEU A 85 -5.27 24.07 1.93
C LEU A 85 -4.82 24.23 0.48
N GLU A 86 -4.20 23.21 -0.12
CA GLU A 86 -3.80 23.24 -1.53
C GLU A 86 -5.03 23.36 -2.45
N LYS A 87 -6.12 22.63 -2.16
CA LYS A 87 -7.39 22.81 -2.88
C LYS A 87 -7.96 24.22 -2.73
N GLU A 88 -7.86 24.79 -1.54
CA GLU A 88 -8.36 26.14 -1.27
C GLU A 88 -7.48 27.21 -1.93
N GLN A 89 -6.17 27.07 -1.95
CA GLN A 89 -5.26 27.99 -2.66
C GLN A 89 -5.56 28.04 -4.16
N CYS A 90 -5.92 26.91 -4.77
CA CYS A 90 -6.28 26.85 -6.19
C CYS A 90 -7.68 27.42 -6.48
N ARG A 91 -8.63 27.27 -5.55
CA ARG A 91 -10.05 27.60 -5.79
C ARG A 91 -10.48 28.94 -5.21
N ILE A 92 -9.79 29.44 -4.19
CA ILE A 92 -10.04 30.70 -3.47
C ILE A 92 -11.54 30.86 -3.15
N LYS A 93 -12.17 29.81 -2.62
CA LYS A 93 -13.62 29.78 -2.42
C LYS A 93 -14.07 30.55 -1.20
N ASN A 94 -13.21 30.72 -0.20
CA ASN A 94 -13.58 31.33 1.08
C ASN A 94 -13.01 32.74 1.27
N ALA A 95 -12.61 33.43 0.21
CA ALA A 95 -12.04 34.78 0.27
C ALA A 95 -13.08 35.91 0.41
N TRP A 96 -14.34 35.60 0.73
CA TRP A 96 -15.52 36.47 0.57
C TRP A 96 -15.38 37.91 1.07
N GLU A 97 -14.63 38.14 2.15
CA GLU A 97 -14.44 39.47 2.76
C GLU A 97 -12.98 39.92 2.83
N LYS A 98 -12.04 39.08 2.38
CA LYS A 98 -10.59 39.35 2.51
C LYS A 98 -10.01 39.78 1.18
N ASN A 99 -9.04 40.68 1.24
CA ASN A 99 -8.17 40.92 0.09
C ASN A 99 -7.51 39.59 -0.33
N ILE A 100 -7.55 39.28 -1.62
CA ILE A 100 -7.08 38.00 -2.16
C ILE A 100 -5.61 37.74 -1.81
N GLU A 101 -4.77 38.77 -1.83
CA GLU A 101 -3.34 38.63 -1.55
C GLU A 101 -3.10 38.36 -0.06
N VAL A 102 -3.84 39.07 0.82
CA VAL A 102 -3.81 38.80 2.27
C VAL A 102 -4.26 37.38 2.57
N TYR A 103 -5.34 36.92 1.95
CA TYR A 103 -5.85 35.57 2.14
C TYR A 103 -4.88 34.49 1.64
N LYS A 104 -4.22 34.72 0.49
CA LYS A 104 -3.16 33.82 -0.02
C LYS A 104 -1.99 33.71 0.96
N ASN A 105 -1.58 34.82 1.57
CA ASN A 105 -0.52 34.83 2.57
C ASN A 105 -0.94 34.05 3.83
N GLU A 106 -2.17 34.21 4.32
CA GLU A 106 -2.68 33.41 5.45
C GLU A 106 -2.66 31.91 5.15
N LEU A 107 -3.08 31.50 3.95
CA LEU A 107 -3.02 30.09 3.54
C LEU A 107 -1.57 29.59 3.45
N ALA A 108 -0.63 30.44 3.03
CA ALA A 108 0.79 30.11 3.00
C ALA A 108 1.36 29.92 4.42
N ASP A 109 1.00 30.78 5.36
CA ASP A 109 1.42 30.67 6.76
C ASP A 109 0.87 29.40 7.42
N GLN A 110 -0.41 29.08 7.18
CA GLN A 110 -1.01 27.83 7.67
C GLN A 110 -0.30 26.61 7.09
N ARG A 111 0.01 26.63 5.79
CA ARG A 111 0.76 25.56 5.13
C ARG A 111 2.15 25.39 5.74
N GLN A 112 2.85 26.49 6.02
CA GLN A 112 4.18 26.46 6.64
C GLN A 112 4.12 25.83 8.04
N LYS A 113 3.16 26.22 8.88
CA LYS A 113 2.96 25.62 10.22
C LYS A 113 2.73 24.11 10.15
N LEU A 114 1.91 23.64 9.20
CA LEU A 114 1.69 22.20 9.01
C LEU A 114 2.93 21.47 8.51
N ARG A 115 3.78 22.11 7.69
CA ARG A 115 5.06 21.54 7.26
C ARG A 115 6.05 21.46 8.42
N GLU A 116 6.08 22.44 9.31
CA GLU A 116 6.88 22.39 10.53
C GLU A 116 6.46 21.25 11.45
N GLN A 117 5.15 21.02 11.61
CA GLN A 117 4.63 19.84 12.32
C GLN A 117 5.11 18.53 11.67
N GLN A 118 5.04 18.42 10.34
CA GLN A 118 5.55 17.25 9.63
C GLN A 118 7.06 17.04 9.81
N ARG A 119 7.87 18.11 9.84
CA ARG A 119 9.32 18.03 10.08
C ARG A 119 9.68 17.55 11.48
N ALA A 120 8.78 17.69 12.45
CA ALA A 120 9.01 17.22 13.81
C ALA A 120 9.05 15.67 13.89
N HIS A 121 8.53 14.97 12.88
CA HIS A 121 8.60 13.51 12.82
C HIS A 121 9.95 13.04 12.28
N SER A 122 10.57 12.10 13.00
CA SER A 122 11.72 11.36 12.53
C SER A 122 11.30 10.29 11.50
N ILE A 123 12.24 9.88 10.64
CA ILE A 123 12.05 8.72 9.75
C ILE A 123 11.82 7.49 10.63
N SER A 124 10.73 6.76 10.37
CA SER A 124 10.40 5.53 11.10
C SER A 124 11.31 4.36 10.71
N ASN A 125 11.36 3.32 11.55
CA ASN A 125 12.15 2.12 11.25
C ASN A 125 11.67 1.45 9.96
N SER A 126 10.35 1.33 9.77
CA SER A 126 9.79 0.74 8.56
C SER A 126 10.13 1.57 7.32
N MET A 127 10.08 2.90 7.41
CA MET A 127 10.47 3.77 6.29
C MET A 127 11.97 3.73 6.00
N SER A 128 12.82 3.65 7.03
CA SER A 128 14.26 3.47 6.84
C SER A 128 14.57 2.18 6.10
N ARG A 129 13.92 1.06 6.48
CA ARG A 129 14.04 -0.22 5.78
C ARG A 129 13.49 -0.14 4.36
N PHE A 130 12.33 0.48 4.17
CA PHE A 130 11.71 0.65 2.86
C PHE A 130 12.61 1.44 1.91
N ILE A 131 13.13 2.59 2.34
CA ILE A 131 14.05 3.42 1.55
C ILE A 131 15.34 2.65 1.24
N SER A 132 15.92 1.98 2.24
CA SER A 132 17.11 1.13 2.04
C SER A 132 16.85 0.02 1.02
N ALA A 133 15.69 -0.63 1.06
CA ALA A 133 15.26 -1.65 0.11
C ALA A 133 15.14 -1.10 -1.32
N MET A 134 14.54 0.09 -1.46
CA MET A 134 14.38 0.79 -2.74
C MET A 134 15.72 1.22 -3.38
N CYS A 135 16.75 1.43 -2.58
CA CYS A 135 18.09 1.84 -3.04
C CYS A 135 19.02 0.68 -3.45
N ASN A 136 18.55 -0.58 -3.48
CA ASN A 136 19.35 -1.72 -3.93
C ASN A 136 19.39 -1.83 -5.47
N SER A 137 19.91 -2.97 -5.99
CA SER A 137 19.87 -3.26 -7.42
C SER A 137 18.42 -3.24 -7.95
N THR A 138 18.31 -2.99 -9.25
CA THR A 138 17.00 -2.87 -9.90
C THR A 138 16.21 -4.17 -9.80
N GLU A 139 16.88 -5.31 -9.92
CA GLU A 139 16.34 -6.66 -9.81
C GLU A 139 15.78 -6.92 -8.41
N GLU A 140 16.57 -6.66 -7.37
CA GLU A 140 16.13 -6.83 -5.98
C GLU A 140 14.98 -5.89 -5.63
N CYS A 141 15.03 -4.64 -6.07
CA CYS A 141 13.98 -3.65 -5.84
C CYS A 141 12.65 -4.08 -6.46
N LYS A 142 12.66 -4.65 -7.68
CA LYS A 142 11.47 -5.21 -8.33
C LYS A 142 10.87 -6.36 -7.51
N TYR A 143 11.69 -7.30 -7.07
CA TYR A 143 11.23 -8.41 -6.23
C TYR A 143 10.71 -7.93 -4.87
N PHE A 144 11.42 -7.00 -4.23
CA PHE A 144 10.99 -6.38 -2.97
C PHE A 144 9.59 -5.76 -3.09
N LEU A 145 9.36 -4.91 -4.11
CA LEU A 145 8.05 -4.29 -4.32
C LEU A 145 6.95 -5.33 -4.61
N LYS A 146 7.30 -6.40 -5.33
CA LYS A 146 6.37 -7.50 -5.61
C LYS A 146 5.96 -8.22 -4.32
N TRP A 147 6.92 -8.55 -3.46
CA TRP A 147 6.67 -9.21 -2.17
C TRP A 147 5.95 -8.29 -1.18
N MET A 148 6.30 -7.01 -1.11
CA MET A 148 5.56 -6.01 -0.34
C MET A 148 4.08 -6.01 -0.72
N ARG A 149 3.77 -5.97 -2.02
CA ARG A 149 2.38 -6.03 -2.49
C ARG A 149 1.69 -7.33 -2.07
N ILE A 150 2.31 -8.49 -2.28
CA ILE A 150 1.73 -9.79 -1.93
C ILE A 150 1.44 -9.86 -0.42
N ASN A 151 2.39 -9.45 0.42
CA ASN A 151 2.27 -9.51 1.86
C ASN A 151 1.16 -8.57 2.38
N LEU A 152 1.11 -7.33 1.87
CA LEU A 152 0.07 -6.36 2.23
C LEU A 152 -1.32 -6.77 1.72
N ASP A 153 -1.41 -7.38 0.54
CA ASP A 153 -2.66 -7.95 0.02
C ASP A 153 -3.14 -9.12 0.90
N ASN A 154 -2.22 -9.96 1.40
CA ASN A 154 -2.54 -11.05 2.31
C ASN A 154 -3.05 -10.53 3.67
N LEU A 155 -2.45 -9.49 4.23
CA LEU A 155 -2.96 -8.81 5.42
C LEU A 155 -4.36 -8.22 5.16
N SER A 156 -4.55 -7.58 4.02
CA SER A 156 -5.87 -7.03 3.66
C SER A 156 -6.95 -8.11 3.57
N ARG A 157 -6.60 -9.30 3.06
CA ARG A 157 -7.52 -10.45 2.96
C ARG A 157 -7.94 -11.04 4.30
N THR A 158 -7.16 -10.86 5.37
CA THR A 158 -7.55 -11.32 6.71
C THR A 158 -8.44 -10.29 7.41
N HIS A 159 -8.14 -9.00 7.29
CA HIS A 159 -8.80 -7.95 8.07
C HIS A 159 -10.03 -7.32 7.41
N LEU A 160 -10.04 -7.16 6.08
CA LEU A 160 -11.12 -6.43 5.39
C LEU A 160 -12.45 -7.19 5.21
N PRO A 161 -12.48 -8.52 4.96
CA PRO A 161 -13.75 -9.19 4.67
C PRO A 161 -14.80 -9.08 5.79
N PRO A 162 -14.47 -9.22 7.09
CA PRO A 162 -15.44 -9.02 8.17
C PRO A 162 -16.01 -7.59 8.21
N LEU A 163 -15.18 -6.58 7.95
CA LEU A 163 -15.60 -5.17 7.91
C LEU A 163 -16.54 -4.91 6.73
N TRP A 164 -16.22 -5.44 5.55
CA TRP A 164 -17.08 -5.34 4.37
C TRP A 164 -18.41 -6.07 4.53
N ALA A 165 -18.42 -7.22 5.19
CA ALA A 165 -19.66 -7.94 5.50
C ALA A 165 -20.58 -7.09 6.37
N LYS A 166 -20.05 -6.51 7.47
CA LYS A 166 -20.80 -5.60 8.34
C LYS A 166 -21.28 -4.36 7.58
N TYR A 167 -20.42 -3.72 6.78
CA TYR A 167 -20.77 -2.56 5.97
C TYR A 167 -21.95 -2.87 5.04
N LYS A 168 -21.88 -3.99 4.32
CA LYS A 168 -22.92 -4.41 3.36
C LYS A 168 -24.24 -4.75 4.04
N GLU A 169 -24.20 -5.34 5.23
CA GLU A 169 -25.38 -5.59 6.05
C GLU A 169 -26.05 -4.28 6.49
N GLN A 170 -25.26 -3.32 6.99
CA GLN A 170 -25.79 -2.02 7.42
C GLN A 170 -26.40 -1.23 6.27
N CYS A 171 -25.81 -1.27 5.07
CA CYS A 171 -26.38 -0.63 3.89
C CYS A 171 -27.73 -1.25 3.44
N ARG A 172 -27.99 -2.52 3.76
CA ARG A 172 -29.25 -3.19 3.40
C ARG A 172 -30.39 -2.89 4.38
N ASN A 173 -30.07 -2.53 5.62
CA ASN A 173 -31.05 -2.59 6.71
C ASN A 173 -31.77 -1.26 7.06
N SER A 174 -31.34 -0.06 6.61
CA SER A 174 -32.15 1.19 6.64
C SER A 174 -31.34 2.46 6.25
N SER A 175 -32.06 3.50 5.80
CA SER A 175 -31.59 4.88 5.58
C SER A 175 -31.16 5.65 6.84
N GLU A 176 -31.40 5.10 8.04
CA GLU A 176 -31.09 5.72 9.34
C GLU A 176 -29.66 5.43 9.85
N ASN A 177 -28.96 4.42 9.34
CA ASN A 177 -27.63 4.03 9.83
C ASN A 177 -26.46 4.81 9.19
N LYS A 178 -26.68 6.05 8.74
CA LYS A 178 -25.65 6.85 8.04
C LYS A 178 -24.38 7.04 8.85
N GLU A 179 -24.50 7.28 10.16
CA GLU A 179 -23.34 7.47 11.03
C GLU A 179 -22.53 6.18 11.20
N LEU A 180 -23.21 5.04 11.34
CA LEU A 180 -22.56 3.73 11.47
C LEU A 180 -21.87 3.32 10.17
N ILE A 181 -22.51 3.56 9.02
CA ILE A 181 -21.92 3.36 7.69
C ILE A 181 -20.67 4.24 7.54
N ALA A 182 -20.74 5.52 7.91
CA ALA A 182 -19.59 6.43 7.85
C ALA A 182 -18.47 6.05 8.84
N LYS A 183 -18.79 5.38 9.95
CA LYS A 183 -17.80 4.83 10.89
C LYS A 183 -17.11 3.60 10.29
N LEU A 184 -17.87 2.67 9.71
CA LEU A 184 -17.33 1.48 9.05
C LEU A 184 -16.49 1.84 7.83
N ASP A 185 -16.90 2.84 7.04
CA ASP A 185 -16.12 3.34 5.90
C ASP A 185 -14.75 3.91 6.34
N ARG A 186 -14.73 4.66 7.44
CA ARG A 186 -13.51 5.13 8.08
C ARG A 186 -12.63 3.99 8.57
N GLU A 187 -13.23 2.96 9.16
CA GLU A 187 -12.52 1.78 9.67
C GLU A 187 -11.90 0.96 8.52
N ILE A 188 -12.67 0.67 7.47
CA ILE A 188 -12.19 0.02 6.23
C ILE A 188 -11.03 0.80 5.62
N SER A 189 -11.17 2.13 5.53
CA SER A 189 -10.11 3.00 5.02
C SER A 189 -8.86 2.94 5.90
N SER A 190 -9.02 2.94 7.22
CA SER A 190 -7.91 2.84 8.18
C SER A 190 -7.20 1.48 8.13
N CYS A 191 -7.94 0.40 7.89
CA CYS A 191 -7.44 -0.97 7.79
C CYS A 191 -6.92 -1.35 6.40
N SER A 192 -6.96 -0.46 5.41
CA SER A 192 -6.29 -0.68 4.12
C SER A 192 -4.79 -0.42 4.26
N LEU A 193 -3.89 -1.18 3.64
CA LEU A 193 -2.48 -0.83 3.56
C LEU A 193 -1.90 -1.39 2.28
N GLY A 194 -1.12 -0.56 1.58
CA GLY A 194 -0.55 -0.92 0.29
C GLY A 194 0.76 -0.16 0.05
N THR A 195 1.49 -0.59 -0.97
CA THR A 195 2.80 -0.02 -1.34
C THR A 195 2.74 1.49 -1.60
N GLU A 196 1.62 1.98 -2.10
CA GLU A 196 1.36 3.40 -2.35
C GLU A 196 1.40 4.25 -1.08
N HIS A 197 1.11 3.68 0.08
CA HIS A 197 1.25 4.36 1.36
C HIS A 197 2.73 4.60 1.68
N PHE A 198 3.60 3.62 1.49
CA PHE A 198 5.04 3.77 1.70
C PHE A 198 5.66 4.76 0.72
N LEU A 199 5.29 4.67 -0.57
CA LEU A 199 5.75 5.60 -1.60
C LEU A 199 5.28 7.04 -1.31
N ARG A 200 4.06 7.22 -0.80
CA ARG A 200 3.56 8.54 -0.40
C ARG A 200 4.33 9.12 0.78
N GLU A 201 4.65 8.30 1.78
CA GLU A 201 5.48 8.70 2.92
C GLU A 201 6.86 9.14 2.47
N MET A 202 7.49 8.33 1.61
CA MET A 202 8.78 8.64 1.00
C MET A 202 8.75 9.97 0.22
N GLY A 203 7.67 10.21 -0.52
CA GLY A 203 7.46 11.48 -1.23
C GLY A 203 7.33 12.68 -0.29
N GLN A 204 6.68 12.52 0.87
CA GLN A 204 6.65 13.58 1.89
C GLN A 204 8.05 13.84 2.44
N LEU A 205 8.81 12.80 2.79
CA LEU A 205 10.19 12.93 3.27
C LEU A 205 11.06 13.70 2.26
N PHE A 206 11.02 13.35 0.98
CA PHE A 206 11.76 14.05 -0.07
C PHE A 206 11.37 15.54 -0.16
N GLY A 207 10.06 15.84 -0.06
CA GLY A 207 9.56 17.22 -0.04
C GLY A 207 9.97 18.03 1.18
N LEU A 208 10.27 17.39 2.31
CA LEU A 208 10.76 18.06 3.52
C LEU A 208 12.26 18.37 3.47
N LEU A 209 13.04 17.54 2.76
CA LEU A 209 14.48 17.70 2.59
C LEU A 209 14.86 18.74 1.53
N THR A 210 13.95 19.04 0.60
CA THR A 210 14.18 20.05 -0.45
C THR A 210 13.75 21.42 0.05
N PRO A 211 14.68 22.40 0.20
CA PRO A 211 14.29 23.76 0.50
C PRO A 211 13.46 24.28 -0.68
N ARG A 212 12.21 24.66 -0.44
CA ARG A 212 11.47 25.46 -1.42
C ARG A 212 12.12 26.84 -1.46
N SER A 213 12.96 27.07 -2.45
CA SER A 213 13.30 28.42 -2.86
C SER A 213 11.99 29.17 -3.14
N PRO A 214 11.77 30.36 -2.57
CA PRO A 214 10.69 31.21 -3.04
C PRO A 214 11.00 31.50 -4.51
N HIS A 215 10.24 30.91 -5.43
CA HIS A 215 10.32 31.32 -6.82
C HIS A 215 9.88 32.79 -6.87
N PRO A 216 10.70 33.71 -7.40
CA PRO A 216 10.19 35.00 -7.82
C PRO A 216 9.14 34.68 -8.91
N ARG A 217 7.91 35.11 -8.69
CA ARG A 217 6.92 35.12 -9.77
C ARG A 217 7.22 36.39 -10.57
N ASP A 218 7.76 36.20 -11.77
CA ASP A 218 7.73 37.20 -12.85
C ASP A 218 6.28 37.48 -13.27
#